data_AF-A0A260ZE87-F1
#
_entry.id   AF-A0A260ZE87-F1
#
_cell.length_a   1.000
_cell.length_b   1.000
_cell.length_c   1.000
_cell.angle_alpha   90.00
_cell.angle_beta   90.00
_cell.angle_gamma   90.00
#
_symmetry.space_group_name_H-M   'P 1'
#
loop_
_entity.id
_entity.type
_entity.pdbx_description
1 polymer ?
#
loop_
_entity_poly.entity_id
_entity_poly.type
_entity_poly.pdbx_seq_one_letter_code
_entity_poly.pdbx_strand_id
1 'polypeptide(L)'
;MGNETVEVKPWIVRLILIVGGLFGAHRLYLKQVPEAFVFFSTLGVVLIGWLYDSFMFKYEVNAYNKLIKQSDDNKEKEKWKSVVSEKSPKPILPVFRNGKLQLAQSRFVEFSFTRFLYSVLYGSYIGLATWLACTVTFGWTDINLIPFICVVALGITAGIYIIGQCGEQSRELSYIWLASFSSMFIMVRLAQTTVFRAIFLTAIVSTVIGNRSAKIKRRRHTWKHFLFWSSLFMMLVCVILLGCSRKVADKQVTATRPGTFRETTSVGSLLRDRVFDPKKVHSFFEGNPIIEYHSKSDSKSKPPTKNHKNVSFWQQVWSGELFDELTGAAHLTKIDWIELTTTFIVDVLRAEARVIDKSSTVEPFKWALWRNYLIHRFSLDPLTSDDRLRAECKKWQKEQKSKRGNEEKDYKILAAKQGCSTFQS
;
A
#
# COMPACT_ATOMS: atom_id res chain seq x y z
N MET A 1 -7.88 39.75 25.36
CA MET A 1 -8.84 39.49 24.25
C MET A 1 -9.26 38.04 24.32
N GLY A 2 -10.49 37.79 24.75
CA GLY A 2 -11.02 36.43 24.89
C GLY A 2 -11.22 35.81 23.51
N ASN A 3 -10.57 34.67 23.25
CA ASN A 3 -10.99 33.82 22.14
C ASN A 3 -12.32 33.19 22.55
N GLU A 4 -13.42 33.85 22.22
CA GLU A 4 -14.70 33.15 22.10
C GLU A 4 -14.48 31.97 21.15
N THR A 5 -14.72 30.77 21.65
CA THR A 5 -14.64 29.53 20.89
C THR A 5 -15.80 29.50 19.89
N VAL A 6 -15.59 30.16 18.74
CA VAL A 6 -16.58 30.26 17.67
C VAL A 6 -17.10 28.86 17.31
N GLU A 7 -18.41 28.67 17.46
CA GLU A 7 -19.08 27.42 17.12
C GLU A 7 -18.86 27.09 15.65
N VAL A 8 -18.49 25.84 15.36
CA VAL A 8 -18.20 25.43 13.99
C VAL A 8 -19.50 25.31 13.20
N LYS A 9 -19.61 26.09 12.11
CA LYS A 9 -20.78 26.06 11.23
C LYS A 9 -20.70 24.88 10.25
N PRO A 10 -21.75 24.05 10.12
CA PRO A 10 -21.72 22.86 9.25
C PRO A 10 -21.46 23.16 7.78
N TRP A 11 -21.91 24.30 7.26
CA TRP A 11 -21.73 24.67 5.85
C TRP A 11 -20.26 24.94 5.49
N ILE A 12 -19.46 25.47 6.43
CA ILE A 12 -18.03 25.69 6.24
C ILE A 12 -17.31 24.35 6.07
N VAL A 13 -17.64 23.38 6.92
CA VAL A 13 -17.09 22.03 6.83
C VAL A 13 -17.42 21.37 5.49
N ARG A 14 -18.64 21.58 5.00
CA ARG A 14 -19.06 21.08 3.68
C ARG A 14 -18.26 21.69 2.53
N LEU A 15 -17.99 23.00 2.56
CA LEU A 15 -17.15 23.65 1.55
C LEU A 15 -15.71 23.08 1.57
N ILE A 16 -15.16 22.90 2.77
CA ILE A 16 -13.82 22.31 2.95
C ILE A 16 -13.79 20.86 2.45
N LEU A 17 -14.86 20.09 2.66
CA LEU A 17 -14.97 18.71 2.18
C LEU A 17 -15.04 18.64 0.64
N ILE A 18 -15.67 19.62 -0.01
CA ILE A 18 -15.73 19.65 -1.48
C ILE A 18 -14.37 20.01 -2.08
N VAL A 19 -13.71 21.06 -1.57
CA VAL A 19 -12.46 21.57 -2.15
C VAL A 19 -11.24 20.75 -1.71
N GLY A 20 -11.22 20.30 -0.46
CA GLY A 20 -10.07 19.63 0.17
C GLY A 20 -10.38 18.28 0.79
N GLY A 21 -11.56 17.70 0.54
CA GLY A 21 -11.98 16.44 1.15
C GLY A 21 -11.11 15.25 0.77
N LEU A 22 -10.63 15.19 -0.48
CA LEU A 22 -9.66 14.18 -0.95
C LEU A 22 -8.38 14.14 -0.11
N PHE A 23 -7.96 15.29 0.41
CA PHE A 23 -6.77 15.43 1.25
C PHE A 23 -7.08 15.35 2.76
N GLY A 24 -8.34 15.15 3.15
CA GLY A 24 -8.77 15.10 4.55
C GLY A 24 -8.82 16.46 5.25
N ALA A 25 -8.92 17.57 4.50
CA ALA A 25 -8.89 18.93 5.06
C ALA A 25 -10.04 19.20 6.05
N HIS A 26 -11.20 18.56 5.87
CA HIS A 26 -12.34 18.67 6.78
C HIS A 26 -12.05 18.07 8.16
N ARG A 27 -11.29 16.96 8.22
CA ARG A 27 -10.84 16.35 9.48
C ARG A 27 -9.79 17.22 10.19
N LEU A 28 -8.90 17.86 9.43
CA LEU A 28 -7.96 18.86 9.97
C LEU A 28 -8.68 20.05 10.60
N TYR A 29 -9.74 20.54 9.95
CA TYR A 29 -10.54 21.64 10.48
C TYR A 29 -11.23 21.28 11.81
N LEU A 30 -11.68 20.03 11.97
CA LEU A 30 -12.22 19.50 13.22
C LEU A 30 -11.14 19.15 14.27
N LYS A 31 -9.87 19.51 14.04
CA LYS A 31 -8.71 19.19 14.91
C LYS A 31 -8.49 17.68 15.13
N GLN A 32 -8.95 16.86 14.20
CA GLN A 32 -8.75 15.40 14.15
C GLN A 32 -7.50 15.10 13.31
N VAL A 33 -6.33 15.51 13.80
CA VAL A 33 -5.06 15.47 13.05
C VAL A 33 -4.61 14.05 12.69
N PRO A 34 -4.61 13.07 13.62
CA PRO A 34 -4.24 11.69 13.28
C PRO A 34 -5.21 11.07 12.27
N GLU A 35 -6.52 11.30 12.42
CA GLU A 35 -7.53 10.79 11.49
C GLU A 35 -7.37 11.42 10.10
N ALA A 36 -7.06 12.71 10.01
CA ALA A 36 -6.79 13.38 8.74
C ALA A 36 -5.56 12.82 8.01
N PHE A 37 -4.49 12.48 8.74
CA PHE A 37 -3.31 11.87 8.13
C PHE A 37 -3.61 10.46 7.59
N VAL A 38 -4.34 9.64 8.34
CA VAL A 38 -4.77 8.31 7.87
C VAL A 38 -5.66 8.44 6.64
N PHE A 39 -6.53 9.45 6.61
CA PHE A 39 -7.33 9.76 5.44
C PHE A 39 -6.46 10.15 4.25
N PHE A 40 -5.48 11.04 4.44
CA PHE A 40 -4.55 11.46 3.38
C PHE A 40 -3.72 10.28 2.83
N SER A 41 -3.13 9.46 3.70
CA SER A 41 -2.26 8.35 3.29
C SER A 41 -3.00 7.23 2.57
N THR A 42 -4.29 7.05 2.86
CA THR A 42 -5.15 6.04 2.22
C THR A 42 -6.02 6.60 1.10
N LEU A 43 -5.97 7.92 0.83
CA LEU A 43 -6.92 8.64 -0.03
C LEU A 43 -8.39 8.35 0.37
N GLY A 44 -8.65 8.32 1.68
CA GLY A 44 -9.96 7.99 2.26
C GLY A 44 -10.38 6.53 2.03
N VAL A 45 -9.41 5.62 1.82
CA VAL A 45 -9.54 4.22 1.40
C VAL A 45 -10.25 4.08 0.04
N VAL A 46 -9.69 4.72 -0.99
CA VAL A 46 -10.21 4.72 -2.37
C VAL A 46 -11.56 5.45 -2.49
N LEU A 47 -11.62 6.68 -1.96
CA LEU A 47 -12.77 7.61 -2.07
C LEU A 47 -14.05 7.22 -1.32
N ILE A 48 -14.15 6.00 -0.79
CA ILE A 48 -15.30 5.56 0.02
C ILE A 48 -15.45 6.43 1.27
N GLY A 49 -14.34 6.76 1.94
CA GLY A 49 -14.32 7.64 3.10
C GLY A 49 -14.80 9.06 2.77
N TRP A 50 -14.50 9.57 1.57
CA TRP A 50 -15.01 10.87 1.12
C TRP A 50 -16.54 10.85 0.93
N LEU A 51 -17.08 9.76 0.37
CA LEU A 51 -18.52 9.55 0.27
C LEU A 51 -19.19 9.41 1.65
N TYR A 52 -18.62 8.61 2.54
CA TYR A 52 -19.12 8.44 3.90
C TYR A 52 -19.18 9.77 4.66
N ASP A 53 -18.09 10.56 4.61
CA ASP A 53 -18.01 11.85 5.28
C ASP A 53 -19.00 12.88 4.67
N SER A 54 -19.31 12.77 3.37
CA SER A 54 -20.30 13.62 2.71
C SER A 54 -21.70 13.49 3.31
N PHE A 55 -22.06 12.31 3.84
CA PHE A 55 -23.33 12.08 4.54
C PHE A 55 -23.21 12.32 6.05
N MET A 56 -22.09 11.94 6.67
CA MET A 56 -21.95 11.91 8.13
C MET A 56 -21.46 13.23 8.75
N PHE A 57 -21.00 14.21 7.97
CA PHE A 57 -20.37 15.44 8.49
C PHE A 57 -21.21 16.20 9.53
N LYS A 58 -22.55 16.21 9.40
CA LYS A 58 -23.43 16.91 10.36
C LYS A 58 -23.30 16.34 11.77
N TYR A 59 -23.19 15.01 11.89
CA TYR A 59 -23.02 14.34 13.16
C TYR A 59 -21.65 14.63 13.76
N GLU A 60 -20.59 14.63 12.94
CA GLU A 60 -19.24 14.96 13.38
C GLU A 60 -19.12 16.40 13.89
N VAL A 61 -19.69 17.37 13.16
CA VAL A 61 -19.71 18.79 13.59
C VAL A 61 -20.49 18.97 14.88
N ASN A 62 -21.66 18.34 15.01
CA ASN A 62 -22.46 18.42 16.23
C ASN A 62 -21.73 17.79 17.42
N ALA A 63 -21.08 16.64 17.23
CA ALA A 63 -20.26 16.02 18.26
C ALA A 63 -19.09 16.93 18.67
N TYR A 64 -18.41 17.55 17.70
CA TYR A 64 -17.31 18.47 17.96
C TYR A 64 -17.74 19.72 18.74
N ASN A 65 -18.86 20.35 18.35
CA ASN A 65 -19.40 21.52 19.04
C ASN A 65 -19.83 21.18 20.47
N LYS A 66 -20.39 19.98 20.71
CA LYS A 66 -20.67 19.49 22.07
C LYS A 66 -19.41 19.38 22.92
N LEU A 67 -18.31 18.86 22.34
CA LEU A 67 -17.02 18.75 23.04
C LEU A 67 -16.42 20.11 23.38
N ILE A 68 -16.57 21.12 22.49
CA ILE A 68 -16.13 22.49 22.77
C ILE A 68 -16.90 23.05 23.98
N LYS A 69 -18.24 22.98 23.96
CA LYS A 69 -19.09 23.48 25.04
C LYS A 69 -18.72 22.85 26.39
N GLN A 70 -18.58 21.52 26.43
CA GLN A 70 -18.13 20.82 27.64
C GLN A 70 -16.74 21.25 28.13
N SER A 71 -15.81 21.54 27.21
CA SER A 71 -14.47 22.00 27.59
C SER A 71 -14.48 23.40 28.18
N ASP A 72 -15.37 24.27 27.71
CA ASP A 72 -15.51 25.63 28.22
C ASP A 72 -16.25 25.64 29.56
N ASP A 73 -17.32 24.83 29.72
CA ASP A 73 -17.98 24.60 31.01
C ASP A 73 -17.00 24.11 32.08
N ASN A 74 -16.10 23.19 31.72
CA ASN A 74 -15.09 22.66 32.63
C ASN A 74 -14.06 23.72 33.01
N LYS A 75 -13.60 24.55 32.06
CA LYS A 75 -12.69 25.67 32.37
C LYS A 75 -13.36 26.70 33.26
N GLU A 76 -14.62 27.04 33.03
CA GLU A 76 -15.38 27.95 33.89
C GLU A 76 -15.53 27.38 35.29
N LYS A 77 -15.84 26.08 35.43
CA LYS A 77 -15.88 25.41 36.74
C LYS A 77 -14.54 25.45 37.46
N GLU A 78 -13.42 25.27 36.76
CA GLU A 78 -12.08 25.38 37.37
C GLU A 78 -11.74 26.83 37.77
N LYS A 79 -12.10 27.81 36.93
CA LYS A 79 -11.93 29.24 37.23
C LYS A 79 -12.80 29.68 38.40
N TRP A 80 -14.05 29.21 38.48
CA TRP A 80 -14.94 29.50 39.59
C TRP A 80 -14.42 28.87 40.88
N LYS A 81 -13.89 27.64 40.84
CA LYS A 81 -13.21 27.01 41.98
C LYS A 81 -12.01 27.81 42.47
N SER A 82 -11.18 28.36 41.56
CA SER A 82 -10.03 29.16 41.97
C SER A 82 -10.45 30.49 42.61
N VAL A 83 -11.49 31.15 42.07
CA VAL A 83 -12.03 32.40 42.63
C VAL A 83 -12.72 32.18 43.99
N VAL A 84 -13.49 31.09 44.13
CA VAL A 84 -14.14 30.73 45.40
C VAL A 84 -13.08 30.37 46.45
N SER A 85 -12.03 29.64 46.06
CA SER A 85 -10.91 29.28 46.96
C SER A 85 -10.11 30.48 47.44
N GLU A 86 -10.11 31.60 46.72
CA GLU A 86 -9.42 32.84 47.08
C GLU A 86 -10.25 33.69 48.07
N LYS A 87 -11.59 33.61 48.03
CA LYS A 87 -12.51 34.39 48.87
C LYS A 87 -12.88 33.74 50.21
N SER A 88 -12.62 32.44 50.39
CA SER A 88 -12.89 31.72 51.65
C SER A 88 -11.66 31.70 52.56
N PRO A 89 -11.80 31.94 53.89
CA PRO A 89 -10.68 31.76 54.82
C PRO A 89 -10.20 30.31 54.78
N LYS A 90 -8.88 30.12 54.65
CA LYS A 90 -8.24 28.80 54.52
C LYS A 90 -8.55 27.95 55.76
N PRO A 91 -9.19 26.77 55.65
CA PRO A 91 -9.15 25.80 56.73
C PRO A 91 -7.72 25.25 56.86
N ILE A 92 -7.22 25.16 58.10
CA ILE A 92 -5.86 24.70 58.47
C ILE A 92 -5.70 23.17 58.37
N LEU A 93 -6.65 22.47 57.75
CA LEU A 93 -6.65 21.00 57.63
C LEU A 93 -6.78 20.56 56.18
N PRO A 94 -6.16 19.41 55.81
CA PRO A 94 -6.20 18.89 54.45
C PRO A 94 -7.65 18.64 54.02
N VAL A 95 -8.01 19.14 52.84
CA VAL A 95 -9.34 18.94 52.25
C VAL A 95 -9.49 17.46 51.87
N PHE A 96 -10.05 16.68 52.80
CA PHE A 96 -10.56 15.35 52.53
C PHE A 96 -11.80 15.46 51.64
N ARG A 97 -11.62 15.33 50.32
CA ARG A 97 -12.76 15.10 49.42
C ARG A 97 -12.99 13.59 49.31
N ASN A 98 -13.93 13.10 50.10
CA ASN A 98 -14.50 11.74 50.05
C ASN A 98 -13.51 10.57 50.21
N GLY A 99 -12.61 10.63 51.19
CA GLY A 99 -11.96 9.43 51.77
C GLY A 99 -11.16 8.51 50.83
N LYS A 100 -10.91 8.90 49.58
CA LYS A 100 -10.09 8.12 48.64
C LYS A 100 -8.83 8.89 48.32
N LEU A 101 -7.69 8.32 48.74
CA LEU A 101 -6.37 8.68 48.25
C LEU A 101 -6.44 8.69 46.72
N GLN A 102 -6.21 9.83 46.06
CA GLN A 102 -5.95 9.83 44.63
C GLN A 102 -4.57 9.22 44.41
N LEU A 103 -4.51 7.89 44.39
CA LEU A 103 -3.60 7.24 43.46
C LEU A 103 -3.89 7.87 42.11
N ALA A 104 -2.88 8.45 41.47
CA ALA A 104 -2.89 8.82 40.07
C ALA A 104 -2.95 7.54 39.22
N GLN A 105 -3.99 6.71 39.43
CA GLN A 105 -4.41 5.69 38.51
C GLN A 105 -4.89 6.44 37.28
N SER A 106 -3.99 6.59 36.31
CA SER A 106 -4.36 6.85 34.93
C SER A 106 -5.52 5.94 34.61
N ARG A 107 -6.72 6.49 34.40
CA ARG A 107 -7.89 5.70 34.02
C ARG A 107 -7.48 4.88 32.80
N PHE A 108 -7.40 3.57 32.98
CA PHE A 108 -7.14 2.66 31.87
C PHE A 108 -8.20 2.91 30.80
N VAL A 109 -7.74 3.01 29.56
CA VAL A 109 -8.63 3.18 28.41
C VAL A 109 -9.36 1.86 28.17
N GLU A 110 -10.68 1.93 28.00
CA GLU A 110 -11.47 0.75 27.65
C GLU A 110 -11.05 0.16 26.29
N PHE A 111 -11.00 -1.16 26.23
CA PHE A 111 -10.63 -1.87 25.01
C PHE A 111 -11.71 -1.70 23.95
N SER A 112 -11.31 -1.24 22.77
CA SER A 112 -12.18 -1.13 21.59
C SER A 112 -11.64 -2.03 20.48
N PHE A 113 -12.44 -3.03 20.11
CA PHE A 113 -12.08 -3.99 19.06
C PHE A 113 -11.89 -3.30 17.69
N THR A 114 -12.73 -2.32 17.37
CA THR A 114 -12.63 -1.58 16.09
C THR A 114 -11.31 -0.82 15.99
N ARG A 115 -10.88 -0.13 17.06
CA ARG A 115 -9.58 0.55 17.09
C ARG A 115 -8.40 -0.41 17.06
N PHE A 116 -8.54 -1.57 17.69
CA PHE A 116 -7.54 -2.63 17.61
C PHE A 116 -7.37 -3.08 16.15
N LEU A 117 -8.46 -3.39 15.46
CA LEU A 117 -8.43 -3.80 14.06
C LEU A 117 -7.85 -2.72 13.16
N TYR A 118 -8.27 -1.45 13.30
CA TYR A 118 -7.69 -0.35 12.53
C TYR A 118 -6.19 -0.16 12.79
N SER A 119 -5.74 -0.34 14.02
CA SER A 119 -4.31 -0.23 14.37
C SER A 119 -3.50 -1.32 13.67
N VAL A 120 -4.00 -2.57 13.66
CA VAL A 120 -3.35 -3.70 13.01
C VAL A 120 -3.30 -3.49 11.49
N LEU A 121 -4.44 -3.21 10.86
CA LEU A 121 -4.53 -3.03 9.41
C LEU A 121 -3.65 -1.88 8.92
N TYR A 122 -3.70 -0.74 9.58
CA TYR A 122 -2.89 0.43 9.20
C TYR A 122 -1.40 0.23 9.50
N GLY A 123 -1.07 -0.44 10.62
CA GLY A 123 0.29 -0.85 10.94
C GLY A 123 0.88 -1.79 9.88
N SER A 124 0.11 -2.79 9.45
CA SER A 124 0.50 -3.68 8.36
C SER A 124 0.64 -2.94 7.03
N TYR A 125 -0.27 -2.01 6.71
CA TYR A 125 -0.20 -1.20 5.49
C TYR A 125 1.12 -0.40 5.40
N ILE A 126 1.47 0.36 6.44
CA ILE A 126 2.72 1.12 6.47
C ILE A 126 3.93 0.18 6.50
N GLY A 127 3.85 -0.94 7.22
CA GLY A 127 4.91 -1.97 7.22
C GLY A 127 5.19 -2.54 5.83
N LEU A 128 4.15 -2.83 5.05
CA LEU A 128 4.26 -3.30 3.67
C LEU A 128 4.81 -2.23 2.73
N ALA A 129 4.39 -0.97 2.89
CA ALA A 129 4.94 0.13 2.12
C ALA A 129 6.45 0.31 2.39
N THR A 130 6.87 0.22 3.65
CA THR A 130 8.28 0.27 4.04
C THR A 130 9.07 -0.93 3.50
N TRP A 131 8.50 -2.12 3.55
CA TRP A 131 9.10 -3.31 2.92
C TRP A 131 9.32 -3.12 1.42
N LEU A 132 8.30 -2.63 0.71
CA LEU A 132 8.39 -2.34 -0.72
C LEU A 132 9.48 -1.28 -1.00
N ALA A 133 9.55 -0.22 -0.19
CA ALA A 133 10.58 0.80 -0.32
C ALA A 133 11.99 0.20 -0.17
N CYS A 134 12.21 -0.67 0.81
CA CYS A 134 13.51 -1.33 1.04
C CYS A 134 13.91 -2.25 -0.12
N THR A 135 13.00 -3.09 -0.59
CA THR A 135 13.27 -4.06 -1.67
C THR A 135 13.61 -3.36 -2.97
N VAL A 136 12.86 -2.31 -3.31
CA VAL A 136 13.01 -1.61 -4.58
C VAL A 136 14.25 -0.70 -4.57
N THR A 137 14.52 -0.01 -3.46
CA THR A 137 15.62 0.98 -3.37
C THR A 137 16.97 0.31 -3.14
N PHE A 138 17.05 -0.59 -2.18
CA PHE A 138 18.32 -1.21 -1.77
C PHE A 138 18.54 -2.59 -2.40
N GLY A 139 17.52 -3.15 -3.08
CA GLY A 139 17.62 -4.51 -3.61
C GLY A 139 17.73 -5.57 -2.51
N TRP A 140 17.33 -5.24 -1.27
CA TRP A 140 17.38 -6.17 -0.15
C TRP A 140 16.33 -7.26 -0.33
N THR A 141 16.74 -8.36 -0.96
CA THR A 141 15.96 -9.59 -1.06
C THR A 141 16.10 -10.46 0.18
N ASP A 142 17.21 -10.29 0.92
CA ASP A 142 17.51 -11.08 2.10
C ASP A 142 16.80 -10.51 3.33
N ILE A 143 15.63 -11.08 3.60
CA ILE A 143 14.75 -10.70 4.72
C ILE A 143 15.41 -10.86 6.08
N ASN A 144 16.45 -11.69 6.16
CA ASN A 144 17.20 -11.94 7.38
C ASN A 144 18.06 -10.75 7.80
N LEU A 145 18.35 -9.79 6.92
CA LEU A 145 19.27 -8.71 7.21
C LEU A 145 18.77 -7.85 8.39
N ILE A 146 19.59 -7.65 9.42
CA ILE A 146 19.20 -6.90 10.64
C ILE A 146 18.69 -5.48 10.31
N PRO A 147 19.38 -4.66 9.50
CA PRO A 147 18.86 -3.35 9.13
C PRO A 147 17.52 -3.40 8.38
N PHE A 148 17.24 -4.46 7.61
CA PHE A 148 15.93 -4.65 6.99
C PHE A 148 14.83 -4.82 8.07
N ILE A 149 15.08 -5.67 9.06
CA ILE A 149 14.16 -5.89 10.20
C ILE A 149 13.93 -4.59 10.97
N CYS A 150 15.00 -3.82 11.26
CA CYS A 150 14.90 -2.54 11.96
C CYS A 150 14.01 -1.54 11.22
N VAL A 151 14.22 -1.37 9.91
CA VAL A 151 13.49 -0.39 9.10
C VAL A 151 12.02 -0.77 8.96
N VAL A 152 11.72 -2.05 8.69
CA VAL A 152 10.32 -2.52 8.61
C VAL A 152 9.60 -2.39 9.96
N ALA A 153 10.26 -2.71 11.07
CA ALA A 153 9.70 -2.53 12.41
C ALA A 153 9.40 -1.06 12.75
N LEU A 154 10.24 -0.12 12.31
CA LEU A 154 9.98 1.32 12.44
C LEU A 154 8.73 1.74 11.65
N GLY A 155 8.54 1.19 10.45
CA GLY A 155 7.33 1.40 9.64
C GLY A 155 6.05 0.94 10.34
N ILE A 156 6.04 -0.30 10.82
CA ILE A 156 4.90 -0.88 11.58
C ILE A 156 4.61 -0.03 12.82
N THR A 157 5.66 0.36 13.55
CA THR A 157 5.56 1.18 14.75
C THR A 157 4.96 2.55 14.46
N ALA A 158 5.40 3.23 13.40
CA ALA A 158 4.84 4.50 12.97
C ALA A 158 3.34 4.38 12.66
N GLY A 159 2.93 3.34 11.92
CA GLY A 159 1.51 3.10 11.61
C GLY A 159 0.66 2.91 12.87
N ILE A 160 1.07 2.02 13.77
CA ILE A 160 0.33 1.72 15.01
C ILE A 160 0.29 2.93 15.94
N TYR A 161 1.39 3.69 16.03
CA TYR A 161 1.48 4.89 16.85
C TYR A 161 0.49 5.96 16.41
N ILE A 162 0.35 6.17 15.10
CA ILE A 162 -0.54 7.18 14.53
C ILE A 162 -2.01 6.86 14.84
N ILE A 163 -2.46 5.63 14.59
CA ILE A 163 -3.83 5.23 14.95
C ILE A 163 -4.01 5.27 16.47
N GLY A 164 -2.99 4.88 17.23
CA GLY A 164 -3.05 4.89 18.68
C GLY A 164 -3.19 6.26 19.33
N GLN A 165 -2.93 7.31 18.57
CA GLN A 165 -3.07 8.69 18.98
C GLN A 165 -4.45 9.30 18.62
N CYS A 166 -5.31 8.54 17.92
CA CYS A 166 -6.67 8.95 17.58
C CYS A 166 -7.57 9.04 18.83
N GLY A 167 -8.54 9.97 18.80
CA GLY A 167 -9.54 10.11 19.86
C GLY A 167 -9.02 10.38 21.27
N GLU A 168 -8.14 11.39 21.42
CA GLU A 168 -7.63 11.95 22.69
C GLU A 168 -6.85 10.97 23.60
N GLN A 169 -6.34 9.89 23.01
CA GLN A 169 -5.47 8.91 23.69
C GLN A 169 -4.03 9.12 23.29
N SER A 170 -3.10 8.68 24.12
CA SER A 170 -1.69 8.58 23.75
C SER A 170 -1.13 7.23 24.14
N ARG A 171 -0.29 6.70 23.27
CA ARG A 171 0.50 5.49 23.51
C ARG A 171 1.97 5.90 23.52
N GLU A 172 2.76 5.19 24.31
CA GLU A 172 4.21 5.41 24.33
C GLU A 172 4.85 4.72 23.13
N LEU A 173 5.65 5.47 22.35
CA LEU A 173 6.27 4.98 21.11
C LEU A 173 7.29 3.86 21.37
N SER A 174 8.03 3.95 22.48
CA SER A 174 9.12 3.02 22.82
C SER A 174 8.63 1.59 23.02
N TYR A 175 7.49 1.39 23.67
CA TYR A 175 6.92 0.06 23.90
C TYR A 175 6.45 -0.59 22.59
N ILE A 176 5.85 0.20 21.70
CA ILE A 176 5.41 -0.28 20.38
C ILE A 176 6.63 -0.69 19.55
N TRP A 177 7.69 0.12 19.58
CA TRP A 177 8.93 -0.17 18.85
C TRP A 177 9.61 -1.43 19.36
N LEU A 178 9.78 -1.57 20.67
CA LEU A 178 10.40 -2.73 21.28
C LEU A 178 9.63 -4.01 20.97
N ALA A 179 8.29 -3.95 21.04
CA ALA A 179 7.41 -5.05 20.63
C ALA A 179 7.54 -5.36 19.13
N SER A 180 7.60 -4.34 18.28
CA SER A 180 7.68 -4.53 16.82
C SER A 180 9.01 -5.15 16.41
N PHE A 181 10.11 -4.64 16.95
CA PHE A 181 11.44 -5.12 16.65
C PHE A 181 11.64 -6.56 17.12
N SER A 182 11.29 -6.86 18.39
CA SER A 182 11.42 -8.21 18.95
C SER A 182 10.52 -9.22 18.22
N SER A 183 9.26 -8.88 17.97
CA SER A 183 8.35 -9.77 17.25
C SER A 183 8.79 -10.00 15.80
N MET A 184 9.22 -8.95 15.08
CA MET A 184 9.71 -9.10 13.71
C MET A 184 10.97 -9.96 13.65
N PHE A 185 11.88 -9.76 14.60
CA PHE A 185 13.10 -10.57 14.73
C PHE A 185 12.76 -12.05 14.93
N ILE A 186 11.85 -12.37 15.86
CA ILE A 186 11.41 -13.74 16.12
C ILE A 186 10.73 -14.34 14.88
N MET A 187 9.80 -13.61 14.25
CA MET A 187 9.02 -14.12 13.13
C MET A 187 9.86 -14.41 11.88
N VAL A 188 10.88 -13.57 11.63
CA VAL A 188 11.77 -13.73 10.48
C VAL A 188 12.90 -14.73 10.77
N ARG A 189 13.60 -14.61 11.90
CA ARG A 189 14.80 -15.40 12.18
C ARG A 189 14.53 -16.77 12.79
N LEU A 190 13.58 -16.85 13.72
CA LEU A 190 13.29 -18.10 14.45
C LEU A 190 12.19 -18.90 13.76
N ALA A 191 11.08 -18.24 13.42
CA ALA A 191 9.91 -18.92 12.86
C ALA A 191 9.97 -19.10 11.32
N GLN A 192 10.97 -18.50 10.65
CA GLN A 192 11.18 -18.58 9.19
C GLN A 192 9.89 -18.31 8.38
N THR A 193 9.07 -17.36 8.85
CA THR A 193 7.81 -17.02 8.19
C THR A 193 8.06 -16.07 7.01
N THR A 194 7.15 -16.11 6.02
CA THR A 194 7.11 -15.12 4.94
C THR A 194 6.96 -13.71 5.49
N VAL A 195 7.54 -12.70 4.83
CA VAL A 195 7.53 -11.29 5.28
C VAL A 195 6.13 -10.75 5.54
N PHE A 196 5.16 -11.08 4.68
CA PHE A 196 3.77 -10.65 4.87
C PHE A 196 3.17 -11.14 6.19
N ARG A 197 3.33 -12.44 6.49
CA ARG A 197 2.90 -13.03 7.77
C ARG A 197 3.65 -12.44 8.95
N ALA A 198 4.97 -12.24 8.81
CA ALA A 198 5.77 -11.61 9.85
C ALA A 198 5.25 -10.19 10.17
N ILE A 199 5.02 -9.36 9.16
CA ILE A 199 4.48 -7.99 9.31
C ILE A 199 3.11 -8.02 10.00
N PHE A 200 2.21 -8.91 9.58
CA PHE A 200 0.86 -9.00 10.14
C PHE A 200 0.87 -9.44 11.62
N LEU A 201 1.61 -10.51 11.95
CA LEU A 201 1.72 -11.00 13.32
C LEU A 201 2.44 -10.00 14.23
N THR A 202 3.49 -9.35 13.73
CA THR A 202 4.17 -8.27 14.43
C THR A 202 3.24 -7.09 14.69
N ALA A 203 2.39 -6.71 13.73
CA ALA A 203 1.42 -5.65 13.93
C ALA A 203 0.39 -5.99 15.02
N ILE A 204 -0.04 -7.25 15.13
CA ILE A 204 -0.91 -7.73 16.22
C ILE A 204 -0.21 -7.58 17.58
N VAL A 205 0.98 -8.13 17.73
CA VAL A 205 1.73 -8.12 19.00
C VAL A 205 2.02 -6.68 19.44
N SER A 206 2.50 -5.84 18.53
CA SER A 206 2.76 -4.43 18.78
C SER A 206 1.51 -3.63 19.13
N THR A 207 0.35 -3.96 18.54
CA THR A 207 -0.92 -3.30 18.89
C THR A 207 -1.38 -3.70 20.28
N VAL A 208 -1.26 -4.98 20.66
CA VAL A 208 -1.61 -5.44 22.01
C VAL A 208 -0.75 -4.72 23.06
N ILE A 209 0.57 -4.68 22.86
CA ILE A 209 1.49 -4.02 23.79
C ILE A 209 1.26 -2.50 23.79
N GLY A 210 1.04 -1.88 22.62
CA GLY A 210 0.72 -0.47 22.51
C GLY A 210 -0.57 -0.08 23.23
N ASN A 211 -1.62 -0.92 23.15
CA ASN A 211 -2.89 -0.67 23.84
C ASN A 211 -2.75 -0.73 25.36
N ARG A 212 -1.87 -1.60 25.88
CA ARG A 212 -1.56 -1.64 27.33
C ARG A 212 -0.90 -0.34 27.83
N SER A 213 -0.22 0.38 26.94
CA SER A 213 0.42 1.66 27.23
C SER A 213 -0.52 2.87 27.07
N ALA A 214 -1.80 2.66 26.75
CA ALA A 214 -2.73 3.74 26.46
C ALA A 214 -3.04 4.61 27.71
N LYS A 215 -2.85 5.92 27.56
CA LYS A 215 -3.16 6.94 28.55
C LYS A 215 -4.09 7.99 27.93
N ILE A 216 -4.95 8.60 28.74
CA ILE A 216 -5.77 9.73 28.30
C ILE A 216 -4.89 10.99 28.24
N LYS A 217 -4.84 11.67 27.10
CA LYS A 217 -3.98 12.82 26.88
C LYS A 217 -4.81 14.10 26.79
N ARG A 218 -4.39 15.14 27.53
CA ARG A 218 -5.05 16.47 27.55
C ARG A 218 -4.68 17.37 26.37
N ARG A 219 -3.53 17.15 25.71
CA ARG A 219 -3.00 18.07 24.68
C ARG A 219 -3.26 17.53 23.27
N ARG A 220 -4.01 18.30 22.47
CA ARG A 220 -4.33 17.97 21.08
C ARG A 220 -3.14 18.15 20.14
N HIS A 221 -3.10 17.32 19.10
CA HIS A 221 -2.13 17.46 18.02
C HIS A 221 -2.40 18.72 17.22
N THR A 222 -1.31 19.45 16.94
CA THR A 222 -1.32 20.64 16.09
C THR A 222 -1.09 20.25 14.63
N TRP A 223 -1.35 21.19 13.72
CA TRP A 223 -1.11 21.05 12.28
C TRP A 223 0.37 20.74 11.95
N LYS A 224 1.32 21.12 12.81
CA LYS A 224 2.75 20.76 12.65
C LYS A 224 2.97 19.25 12.62
N HIS A 225 2.21 18.49 13.42
CA HIS A 225 2.30 17.02 13.39
C HIS A 225 1.75 16.44 12.10
N PHE A 226 0.67 17.02 11.55
CA PHE A 226 0.14 16.60 10.27
C PHE A 226 1.18 16.75 9.15
N LEU A 227 1.83 17.91 9.08
CA LEU A 227 2.87 18.18 8.08
C LEU A 227 4.05 17.22 8.21
N PHE A 228 4.51 16.96 9.43
CA PHE A 228 5.62 16.02 9.68
C PHE A 228 5.30 14.62 9.16
N TRP A 229 4.16 14.03 9.56
CA TRP A 229 3.79 12.68 9.14
C TRP A 229 3.49 12.61 7.64
N SER A 230 2.81 13.62 7.10
CA SER A 230 2.51 13.71 5.65
C SER A 230 3.80 13.79 4.82
N SER A 231 4.78 14.57 5.26
CA SER A 231 6.09 14.65 4.61
C SER A 231 6.83 13.32 4.64
N LEU A 232 6.80 12.62 5.79
CA LEU A 232 7.45 11.31 5.92
C LEU A 232 6.79 10.25 5.02
N PHE A 233 5.46 10.26 4.93
CA PHE A 233 4.72 9.39 4.03
C PHE A 233 4.98 9.72 2.55
N MET A 234 4.98 11.00 2.17
CA MET A 234 5.29 11.40 0.80
C MET A 234 6.72 11.03 0.41
N MET A 235 7.68 11.17 1.32
CA MET A 235 9.05 10.68 1.12
C MET A 235 9.05 9.18 0.85
N LEU A 236 8.31 8.39 1.63
CA LEU A 236 8.18 6.94 1.42
C LEU A 236 7.61 6.60 0.03
N VAL A 237 6.53 7.28 -0.39
CA VAL A 237 5.95 7.09 -1.72
C VAL A 237 6.93 7.47 -2.83
N CYS A 238 7.62 8.61 -2.70
CA CYS A 238 8.64 9.03 -3.67
C CYS A 238 9.77 8.01 -3.80
N VAL A 239 10.24 7.45 -2.69
CA VAL A 239 11.28 6.41 -2.69
C VAL A 239 10.81 5.16 -3.44
N ILE A 240 9.57 4.72 -3.22
CA ILE A 240 8.98 3.59 -3.94
C ILE A 240 8.91 3.89 -5.44
N LEU A 241 8.36 5.05 -5.83
CA LEU A 241 8.18 5.43 -7.23
C LEU A 241 9.53 5.56 -7.97
N LEU A 242 10.51 6.23 -7.36
CA LEU A 242 11.85 6.38 -7.92
C LEU A 242 12.56 5.03 -8.05
N GLY A 243 12.47 4.19 -7.03
CA GLY A 243 13.03 2.86 -7.06
C GLY A 243 12.42 2.01 -8.19
N CYS A 244 11.09 2.01 -8.32
CA CYS A 244 10.39 1.23 -9.34
C CYS A 244 10.77 1.73 -10.73
N SER A 245 10.78 3.04 -10.93
CA SER A 245 11.19 3.66 -12.18
C SER A 245 12.63 3.28 -12.57
N ARG A 246 13.57 3.26 -11.61
CA ARG A 246 14.96 2.85 -11.88
C ARG A 246 15.06 1.38 -12.26
N LYS A 247 14.37 0.50 -11.51
CA LYS A 247 14.37 -0.95 -11.81
C LYS A 247 13.82 -1.28 -13.20
N VAL A 248 12.79 -0.56 -13.64
CA VAL A 248 12.24 -0.68 -15.00
C VAL A 248 13.22 -0.09 -16.02
N ALA A 249 13.70 1.14 -15.80
CA ALA A 249 14.55 1.85 -16.76
C ALA A 249 15.93 1.20 -16.97
N ASP A 250 16.52 0.59 -15.92
CA ASP A 250 17.85 -0.03 -15.98
C ASP A 250 17.83 -1.44 -16.58
N LYS A 251 16.66 -2.04 -16.82
CA LYS A 251 16.56 -3.37 -17.45
C LYS A 251 17.11 -3.30 -18.88
N GLN A 252 17.97 -4.25 -19.23
CA GLN A 252 18.58 -4.33 -20.56
C GLN A 252 17.77 -5.24 -21.47
N VAL A 253 17.62 -4.79 -22.71
CA VAL A 253 16.89 -5.46 -23.78
C VAL A 253 17.83 -5.64 -24.96
N THR A 254 17.97 -6.87 -25.43
CA THR A 254 18.78 -7.23 -26.58
C THR A 254 17.86 -7.58 -27.74
N ALA A 255 18.00 -6.87 -28.86
CA ALA A 255 17.37 -7.24 -30.12
C ALA A 255 18.37 -8.06 -30.95
N THR A 256 17.97 -9.29 -31.31
CA THR A 256 18.76 -10.17 -32.18
C THR A 256 18.04 -10.38 -33.50
N ARG A 257 18.73 -10.06 -34.59
CA ARG A 257 18.21 -10.23 -35.95
C ARG A 257 18.92 -11.40 -36.63
N PRO A 258 18.20 -12.24 -37.39
CA PRO A 258 18.82 -13.26 -38.22
C PRO A 258 19.71 -12.58 -39.29
N GLY A 259 21.04 -12.72 -39.18
CA GLY A 259 21.99 -12.23 -40.19
C GLY A 259 22.61 -10.85 -39.94
N THR A 260 22.25 -10.11 -38.89
CA THR A 260 22.93 -8.87 -38.47
C THR A 260 23.43 -8.96 -37.02
N PHE A 261 24.19 -7.96 -36.56
CA PHE A 261 24.69 -7.90 -35.19
C PHE A 261 23.57 -7.77 -34.14
N ARG A 262 23.91 -8.15 -32.90
CA ARG A 262 23.04 -7.99 -31.72
C ARG A 262 23.14 -6.55 -31.22
N GLU A 263 22.01 -5.89 -30.99
CA GLU A 263 21.96 -4.55 -30.42
C GLU A 263 21.39 -4.61 -28.99
N THR A 264 22.08 -3.98 -28.03
CA THR A 264 21.67 -3.95 -26.62
C THR A 264 21.41 -2.51 -26.18
N THR A 265 20.28 -2.30 -25.52
CA THR A 265 19.86 -0.98 -25.02
C THR A 265 19.10 -1.15 -23.72
N SER A 266 18.94 -0.09 -22.92
CA SER A 266 18.08 -0.14 -21.73
C SER A 266 16.65 0.28 -22.07
N VAL A 267 15.69 -0.16 -21.26
CA VAL A 267 14.29 0.30 -21.41
C VAL A 267 14.19 1.81 -21.20
N GLY A 268 15.01 2.37 -20.31
CA GLY A 268 15.08 3.80 -20.08
C GLY A 268 15.57 4.60 -21.28
N SER A 269 16.60 4.11 -22.01
CA SER A 269 17.03 4.74 -23.26
C SER A 269 15.97 4.61 -24.34
N LEU A 270 15.30 3.46 -24.47
CA LEU A 270 14.19 3.30 -25.42
C LEU A 270 13.03 4.26 -25.16
N LEU A 271 12.65 4.46 -23.90
CA LEU A 271 11.62 5.44 -23.53
C LEU A 271 12.05 6.88 -23.83
N ARG A 272 13.32 7.21 -23.57
CA ARG A 272 13.88 8.52 -23.94
C ARG A 272 13.87 8.71 -25.45
N ASP A 273 14.38 7.73 -26.20
CA ASP A 273 14.47 7.79 -27.65
C ASP A 273 13.08 7.84 -28.29
N ARG A 274 12.06 7.20 -27.70
CA ARG A 274 10.67 7.36 -28.13
C ARG A 274 10.21 8.83 -28.11
N VAL A 275 10.61 9.60 -27.09
CA VAL A 275 10.21 11.00 -26.91
C VAL A 275 11.03 11.95 -27.78
N PHE A 276 12.34 11.70 -27.91
CA PHE A 276 13.27 12.64 -28.55
C PHE A 276 13.66 12.25 -29.98
N ASP A 277 13.85 10.96 -30.27
CA ASP A 277 14.36 10.42 -31.55
C ASP A 277 13.62 9.12 -31.94
N PRO A 278 12.33 9.17 -32.33
CA PRO A 278 11.51 7.97 -32.54
C PRO A 278 12.06 7.03 -33.62
N LYS A 279 12.88 7.55 -34.54
CA LYS A 279 13.56 6.75 -35.59
C LYS A 279 14.50 5.70 -35.00
N LYS A 280 15.17 5.98 -33.87
CA LYS A 280 16.09 5.02 -33.22
C LYS A 280 15.35 3.83 -32.61
N VAL A 281 14.16 4.08 -32.05
CA VAL A 281 13.31 3.01 -31.49
C VAL A 281 12.77 2.13 -32.60
N HIS A 282 12.32 2.75 -33.71
CA HIS A 282 11.89 2.02 -34.89
C HIS A 282 13.03 1.17 -35.48
N SER A 283 14.20 1.76 -35.68
CA SER A 283 15.38 1.04 -36.20
C SER A 283 15.88 -0.05 -35.25
N PHE A 284 15.54 -0.03 -33.96
CA PHE A 284 15.85 -1.10 -33.02
C PHE A 284 14.90 -2.30 -33.18
N PHE A 285 13.61 -2.04 -33.43
CA PHE A 285 12.57 -3.08 -33.59
C PHE A 285 12.28 -3.48 -35.05
N GLU A 286 12.95 -2.85 -36.01
CA GLU A 286 12.79 -3.13 -37.44
C GLU A 286 13.06 -4.60 -37.77
N GLY A 287 12.24 -5.17 -38.66
CA GLY A 287 12.40 -6.55 -39.13
C GLY A 287 12.02 -7.63 -38.10
N ASN A 288 11.28 -7.26 -37.05
CA ASN A 288 10.76 -8.16 -36.01
C ASN A 288 11.85 -9.04 -35.35
N PRO A 289 12.82 -8.42 -34.64
CA PRO A 289 13.92 -9.15 -34.00
C PRO A 289 13.42 -10.05 -32.86
N ILE A 290 14.24 -11.05 -32.53
CA ILE A 290 14.08 -11.87 -31.33
C ILE A 290 14.59 -11.06 -30.15
N ILE A 291 13.73 -10.84 -29.15
CA ILE A 291 14.02 -10.02 -27.97
C ILE A 291 14.45 -10.92 -26.82
N GLU A 292 15.61 -10.64 -26.25
CA GLU A 292 16.10 -11.25 -25.01
C GLU A 292 16.21 -10.18 -23.91
N TYR A 293 15.78 -10.53 -22.70
CA TYR A 293 15.87 -9.66 -21.54
C TYR A 293 17.00 -10.15 -20.65
N HIS A 294 17.90 -9.26 -20.24
CA HIS A 294 18.97 -9.60 -19.31
C HIS A 294 18.76 -8.90 -17.97
N SER A 295 19.00 -9.63 -16.88
CA SER A 295 19.15 -9.02 -15.56
C SER A 295 20.64 -8.84 -15.27
N LYS A 296 21.01 -7.75 -14.57
CA LYS A 296 22.41 -7.53 -14.12
C LYS A 296 22.88 -8.58 -13.10
N SER A 297 22.00 -9.49 -12.69
CA SER A 297 22.25 -10.55 -11.70
C SER A 297 21.43 -11.81 -12.03
N ASP A 298 21.75 -12.51 -13.12
CA ASP A 298 21.19 -13.84 -13.38
C ASP A 298 21.98 -14.90 -12.62
N SER A 299 21.60 -15.15 -11.36
CA SER A 299 21.86 -16.43 -10.70
C SER A 299 20.62 -17.31 -10.81
N LYS A 300 20.84 -18.51 -11.35
CA LYS A 300 19.84 -19.53 -11.70
C LYS A 300 18.91 -19.85 -10.53
N SER A 301 17.61 -19.68 -10.70
CA SER A 301 16.60 -20.35 -9.86
C SER A 301 15.71 -21.24 -10.74
N LYS A 302 15.68 -22.54 -10.42
CA LYS A 302 14.81 -23.55 -11.05
C LYS A 302 13.32 -23.23 -10.77
N PRO A 303 12.39 -23.57 -11.68
CA PRO A 303 10.96 -23.41 -11.43
C PRO A 303 10.48 -24.42 -10.36
N PRO A 304 9.54 -24.03 -9.49
CA PRO A 304 8.93 -24.97 -8.55
C PRO A 304 7.92 -25.88 -9.28
N THR A 305 8.03 -27.18 -9.05
CA THR A 305 7.04 -28.17 -9.46
C THR A 305 5.82 -28.08 -8.53
N LYS A 306 4.64 -27.73 -9.06
CA LYS A 306 3.38 -27.76 -8.31
C LYS A 306 2.72 -29.13 -8.45
N ASN A 307 2.52 -29.82 -7.32
CA ASN A 307 1.58 -30.93 -7.20
C ASN A 307 0.27 -30.39 -6.63
N HIS A 308 -0.81 -30.42 -7.41
CA HIS A 308 -2.15 -30.09 -6.93
C HIS A 308 -2.68 -31.19 -6.01
N LYS A 309 -2.93 -30.87 -4.74
CA LYS A 309 -3.82 -31.64 -3.86
C LYS A 309 -5.02 -30.75 -3.48
N ASN A 310 -6.21 -31.34 -3.40
CA ASN A 310 -7.43 -30.64 -2.99
C ASN A 310 -7.35 -30.30 -1.49
N VAL A 311 -7.25 -29.01 -1.18
CA VAL A 311 -7.24 -28.50 0.20
C VAL A 311 -8.54 -27.75 0.47
N SER A 312 -9.05 -27.87 1.70
CA SER A 312 -10.29 -27.25 2.18
C SER A 312 -10.24 -25.71 2.17
N PHE A 313 -11.36 -25.06 1.81
CA PHE A 313 -11.52 -23.60 1.74
C PHE A 313 -11.07 -22.88 3.02
N TRP A 314 -11.39 -23.44 4.20
CA TRP A 314 -10.99 -22.84 5.46
C TRP A 314 -9.48 -22.94 5.68
N GLN A 315 -8.83 -24.01 5.24
CA GLN A 315 -7.37 -24.10 5.28
C GLN A 315 -6.70 -23.09 4.36
N GLN A 316 -7.31 -22.78 3.21
CA GLN A 316 -6.82 -21.79 2.22
C GLN A 316 -6.93 -20.33 2.73
N VAL A 317 -7.95 -20.05 3.56
CA VAL A 317 -8.13 -18.74 4.23
C VAL A 317 -7.09 -18.56 5.35
N TRP A 318 -6.87 -19.58 6.18
CA TRP A 318 -5.92 -19.51 7.30
C TRP A 318 -4.46 -19.74 6.87
N SER A 319 -4.21 -20.36 5.71
CA SER A 319 -2.87 -20.50 5.10
C SER A 319 -2.41 -19.22 4.39
N GLY A 320 -3.28 -18.24 4.16
CA GLY A 320 -2.95 -17.05 3.39
C GLY A 320 -2.91 -17.28 1.87
N GLU A 321 -3.13 -18.51 1.38
CA GLU A 321 -3.21 -18.80 -0.06
C GLU A 321 -4.36 -18.04 -0.73
N LEU A 322 -5.48 -17.83 -0.02
CA LEU A 322 -6.59 -17.03 -0.56
C LEU A 322 -6.23 -15.55 -0.65
N PHE A 323 -5.46 -15.00 0.30
CA PHE A 323 -4.94 -13.63 0.16
C PHE A 323 -3.92 -13.55 -0.97
N ASP A 324 -3.08 -14.58 -1.10
CA ASP A 324 -2.11 -14.78 -2.18
C ASP A 324 -2.76 -15.08 -3.55
N GLU A 325 -4.03 -15.47 -3.61
CA GLU A 325 -4.78 -15.71 -4.84
C GLU A 325 -5.63 -14.50 -5.19
N LEU A 326 -6.23 -13.85 -4.18
CA LEU A 326 -7.02 -12.61 -4.30
C LEU A 326 -6.17 -11.39 -4.64
N THR A 327 -4.91 -11.35 -4.18
CA THR A 327 -3.91 -10.35 -4.55
C THR A 327 -2.98 -10.82 -5.69
N GLY A 328 -3.09 -12.10 -6.10
CA GLY A 328 -2.11 -12.76 -6.96
C GLY A 328 -0.76 -13.04 -6.28
N ALA A 329 -0.59 -12.73 -4.98
CA ALA A 329 0.68 -12.80 -4.25
C ALA A 329 1.43 -14.15 -4.22
N ALA A 330 0.78 -15.30 -4.48
CA ALA A 330 1.43 -16.61 -4.45
C ALA A 330 2.48 -16.78 -5.56
N HIS A 331 2.33 -16.06 -6.68
CA HIS A 331 3.31 -15.99 -7.77
C HIS A 331 4.18 -14.74 -7.73
N LEU A 332 4.02 -13.91 -6.70
CA LEU A 332 4.40 -12.50 -6.66
C LEU A 332 5.51 -12.26 -5.63
N THR A 333 6.15 -13.34 -5.18
CA THR A 333 7.23 -13.32 -4.20
C THR A 333 8.59 -12.94 -4.81
N LYS A 334 8.60 -12.65 -6.11
CA LYS A 334 9.70 -12.00 -6.82
C LYS A 334 9.15 -10.81 -7.64
N ILE A 335 10.08 -10.07 -8.19
CA ILE A 335 10.00 -8.80 -8.92
C ILE A 335 9.17 -8.89 -10.23
N ASP A 336 8.13 -9.72 -10.28
CA ASP A 336 7.38 -10.08 -11.50
C ASP A 336 6.56 -8.91 -12.05
N TRP A 337 6.00 -8.01 -11.22
CA TRP A 337 5.29 -6.83 -11.74
C TRP A 337 6.21 -5.82 -12.40
N ILE A 338 7.44 -5.69 -11.92
CA ILE A 338 8.45 -4.83 -12.57
C ILE A 338 8.80 -5.43 -13.92
N GLU A 339 8.98 -6.75 -14.01
CA GLU A 339 9.25 -7.44 -15.27
C GLU A 339 8.05 -7.41 -16.21
N LEU A 340 6.82 -7.53 -15.70
CA LEU A 340 5.59 -7.40 -16.45
C LEU A 340 5.39 -5.97 -16.99
N THR A 341 5.71 -4.96 -16.17
CA THR A 341 5.66 -3.55 -16.59
C THR A 341 6.74 -3.27 -17.64
N THR A 342 7.93 -3.84 -17.46
CA THR A 342 9.05 -3.73 -18.40
C THR A 342 8.68 -4.35 -19.74
N THR A 343 8.18 -5.59 -19.74
CA THR A 343 7.79 -6.29 -20.96
C THR A 343 6.60 -5.60 -21.64
N PHE A 344 5.63 -5.10 -20.88
CA PHE A 344 4.53 -4.32 -21.41
C PHE A 344 5.00 -3.05 -22.14
N ILE A 345 5.93 -2.29 -21.54
CA ILE A 345 6.52 -1.10 -22.19
C ILE A 345 7.20 -1.48 -23.49
N VAL A 346 8.05 -2.51 -23.47
CA VAL A 346 8.78 -2.99 -24.65
C VAL A 346 7.82 -3.51 -25.72
N ASP A 347 6.74 -4.20 -25.34
CA ASP A 347 5.72 -4.71 -26.24
C ASP A 347 4.95 -3.60 -26.94
N VAL A 348 4.63 -2.51 -26.24
CA VAL A 348 4.00 -1.32 -26.85
C VAL A 348 4.94 -0.71 -27.89
N LEU A 349 6.21 -0.50 -27.56
CA LEU A 349 7.20 0.06 -28.50
C LEU A 349 7.40 -0.83 -29.72
N ARG A 350 7.47 -2.14 -29.50
CA ARG A 350 7.62 -3.13 -30.56
C ARG A 350 6.40 -3.18 -31.47
N ALA A 351 5.19 -3.15 -30.90
CA ALA A 351 3.96 -3.19 -31.69
C ALA A 351 3.80 -1.92 -32.53
N GLU A 352 4.23 -0.76 -32.03
CA GLU A 352 4.30 0.46 -32.84
C GLU A 352 5.23 0.33 -34.03
N ALA A 353 6.44 -0.20 -33.84
CA ALA A 353 7.38 -0.42 -34.93
C ALA A 353 6.77 -1.35 -36.00
N ARG A 354 6.04 -2.39 -35.58
CA ARG A 354 5.35 -3.30 -36.51
C ARG A 354 4.26 -2.64 -37.33
N VAL A 355 3.50 -1.71 -36.74
CA VAL A 355 2.47 -0.94 -37.45
C VAL A 355 3.11 -0.02 -38.47
N ILE A 356 4.24 0.61 -38.13
CA ILE A 356 5.02 1.45 -39.05
C ILE A 356 5.57 0.62 -40.22
N ASP A 357 6.08 -0.59 -39.94
CA ASP A 357 6.57 -1.55 -40.95
C ASP A 357 5.45 -2.17 -41.80
N LYS A 358 4.18 -1.84 -41.55
CA LYS A 358 2.99 -2.46 -42.14
C LYS A 358 2.92 -3.99 -41.93
N SER A 359 3.69 -4.51 -40.98
CA SER A 359 3.73 -5.92 -40.62
C SER A 359 2.55 -6.34 -39.73
N SER A 360 1.90 -5.39 -39.06
CA SER A 360 0.68 -5.63 -38.29
C SER A 360 -0.28 -4.44 -38.39
N THR A 361 -1.58 -4.72 -38.40
CA THR A 361 -2.64 -3.70 -38.37
C THR A 361 -3.27 -3.55 -36.98
N VAL A 362 -2.77 -4.28 -35.99
CA VAL A 362 -3.32 -4.28 -34.63
C VAL A 362 -2.82 -3.06 -33.88
N GLU A 363 -3.72 -2.38 -33.15
CA GLU A 363 -3.35 -1.26 -32.29
C GLU A 363 -2.27 -1.67 -31.26
N PRO A 364 -1.18 -0.90 -31.10
CA PRO A 364 -0.04 -1.31 -30.29
C PRO A 364 -0.37 -1.63 -28.84
N PHE A 365 -1.21 -0.80 -28.21
CA PHE A 365 -1.64 -0.99 -26.84
C PHE A 365 -2.47 -2.27 -26.67
N LYS A 366 -3.38 -2.52 -27.63
CA LYS A 366 -4.20 -3.74 -27.67
C LYS A 366 -3.34 -4.99 -27.85
N TRP A 367 -2.31 -4.93 -28.70
CA TRP A 367 -1.37 -6.03 -28.91
C TRP A 367 -0.61 -6.37 -27.61
N ALA A 368 -0.05 -5.36 -26.95
CA ALA A 368 0.67 -5.53 -25.67
C ALA A 368 -0.24 -6.10 -24.56
N LEU A 369 -1.49 -5.61 -24.46
CA LEU A 369 -2.47 -6.13 -23.52
C LEU A 369 -2.80 -7.61 -23.77
N TRP A 370 -2.95 -8.01 -25.04
CA TRP A 370 -3.20 -9.41 -25.37
C TRP A 370 -2.01 -10.30 -25.02
N ARG A 371 -0.77 -9.87 -25.30
CA ARG A 371 0.43 -10.61 -24.90
C ARG A 371 0.49 -10.79 -23.39
N ASN A 372 0.28 -9.72 -22.62
CA ASN A 372 0.27 -9.75 -21.16
C ASN A 372 -0.84 -10.68 -20.61
N TYR A 373 -2.07 -10.57 -21.15
CA TYR A 373 -3.17 -11.46 -20.80
C TYR A 373 -2.84 -12.94 -21.03
N LEU A 374 -2.20 -13.28 -22.16
CA LEU A 374 -1.83 -14.66 -22.48
C LEU A 374 -0.73 -15.20 -21.56
N ILE A 375 0.27 -14.38 -21.22
CA ILE A 375 1.32 -14.74 -20.25
C ILE A 375 0.67 -15.11 -18.91
N HIS A 376 -0.24 -14.28 -18.42
CA HIS A 376 -0.96 -14.55 -17.17
C HIS A 376 -1.85 -15.81 -17.29
N ARG A 377 -2.59 -15.95 -18.40
CA ARG A 377 -3.50 -17.07 -18.64
C ARG A 377 -2.80 -18.42 -18.68
N PHE A 378 -1.60 -18.47 -19.26
CA PHE A 378 -0.78 -19.68 -19.36
C PHE A 378 0.24 -19.83 -18.24
N SER A 379 0.26 -18.90 -17.27
CA SER A 379 1.21 -18.87 -16.16
C SER A 379 2.67 -18.96 -16.64
N LEU A 380 2.98 -18.21 -17.69
CA LEU A 380 4.32 -18.14 -18.27
C LEU A 380 5.15 -17.06 -17.57
N ASP A 381 6.47 -17.19 -17.70
CA ASP A 381 7.42 -16.16 -17.28
C ASP A 381 7.16 -14.85 -18.07
N PRO A 382 7.11 -13.67 -17.42
CA PRO A 382 6.98 -12.38 -18.11
C PRO A 382 8.00 -12.16 -19.24
N LEU A 383 9.20 -12.72 -19.11
CA LEU A 383 10.30 -12.62 -20.07
C LEU A 383 10.24 -13.68 -21.18
N THR A 384 9.13 -14.42 -21.31
CA THR A 384 8.99 -15.49 -22.31
C THR A 384 9.11 -14.99 -23.75
N SER A 385 9.74 -15.81 -24.60
CA SER A 385 9.87 -15.51 -26.03
C SER A 385 8.55 -15.68 -26.77
N ASP A 386 8.39 -14.94 -27.87
CA ASP A 386 7.20 -15.04 -28.74
C ASP A 386 6.93 -16.45 -29.24
N ASP A 387 7.98 -17.21 -29.56
CA ASP A 387 7.84 -18.58 -30.08
C ASP A 387 7.30 -19.53 -29.04
N ARG A 388 7.72 -19.35 -27.78
CA ARG A 388 7.16 -20.12 -26.67
C ARG A 388 5.68 -19.80 -26.48
N LEU A 389 5.31 -18.52 -26.51
CA LEU A 389 3.92 -18.09 -26.38
C LEU A 389 3.04 -18.62 -27.53
N ARG A 390 3.55 -18.59 -28.77
CA ARG A 390 2.86 -19.18 -29.94
C ARG A 390 2.69 -20.68 -29.81
N ALA A 391 3.70 -21.40 -29.32
CA ALA A 391 3.61 -22.83 -29.11
C ALA A 391 2.53 -23.19 -28.10
N GLU A 392 2.45 -22.48 -26.98
CA GLU A 392 1.40 -22.67 -25.98
C GLU A 392 0.01 -22.32 -26.53
N CYS A 393 -0.12 -21.22 -27.29
CA CYS A 393 -1.37 -20.90 -27.99
C CYS A 393 -1.82 -22.01 -28.95
N LYS A 394 -0.91 -22.59 -29.74
CA LYS A 394 -1.23 -23.72 -30.66
C LYS A 394 -1.65 -24.96 -29.88
N LYS A 395 -0.95 -25.28 -28.79
CA LYS A 395 -1.27 -26.40 -27.91
C LYS A 395 -2.66 -26.22 -27.29
N TRP A 396 -2.93 -25.05 -26.72
CA TRP A 396 -4.23 -24.71 -26.15
C TRP A 396 -5.36 -24.78 -27.17
N GLN A 397 -5.18 -24.23 -28.37
CA GLN A 397 -6.17 -24.32 -29.46
C GLN A 397 -6.47 -25.77 -29.85
N LYS A 398 -5.47 -26.66 -29.87
CA LYS A 398 -5.65 -28.08 -30.18
C LYS A 398 -6.44 -28.81 -29.08
N GLU A 399 -6.14 -28.52 -27.81
CA GLU A 399 -6.87 -29.07 -26.66
C GLU A 399 -8.33 -28.63 -26.66
N GLN A 400 -8.60 -27.36 -26.98
CA GLN A 400 -9.97 -26.82 -27.07
C GLN A 400 -10.77 -27.40 -28.23
N LYS A 401 -10.15 -27.62 -29.39
CA LYS A 401 -10.81 -28.29 -30.52
C LYS A 401 -11.23 -29.73 -30.19
N SER A 402 -10.52 -30.41 -29.27
CA SER A 402 -10.85 -31.76 -28.82
C SER A 402 -12.05 -31.79 -27.85
N LYS A 403 -12.24 -30.73 -27.06
CA LYS A 403 -13.30 -30.63 -26.03
C LYS A 403 -14.64 -30.12 -26.55
N ARG A 404 -15.07 -30.55 -27.75
CA ARG A 404 -16.33 -30.11 -28.39
C ARG A 404 -17.55 -30.32 -27.48
N GLY A 405 -17.95 -29.27 -26.76
CA GLY A 405 -19.24 -29.19 -26.06
C GLY A 405 -19.48 -27.79 -25.52
N ASN A 406 -20.56 -27.13 -25.97
CA ASN A 406 -21.23 -25.91 -25.45
C ASN A 406 -20.45 -24.82 -24.66
N GLU A 407 -19.13 -24.70 -24.82
CA GLU A 407 -18.27 -23.73 -24.14
C GLU A 407 -18.20 -22.36 -24.85
N GLU A 408 -18.99 -22.15 -25.92
CA GLU A 408 -19.03 -20.89 -26.70
C GLU A 408 -19.47 -19.65 -25.89
N LYS A 409 -19.92 -19.83 -24.65
CA LYS A 409 -20.37 -18.74 -23.76
C LYS A 409 -19.37 -18.34 -22.67
N ASP A 410 -18.22 -19.01 -22.53
CA ASP A 410 -17.22 -18.59 -21.54
C ASP A 410 -16.34 -17.45 -22.11
N TYR A 411 -16.53 -16.25 -21.56
CA TYR A 411 -15.73 -15.06 -21.89
C TYR A 411 -14.23 -15.30 -21.75
N LYS A 412 -13.78 -16.18 -20.84
CA LYS A 412 -12.36 -16.52 -20.68
C LYS A 412 -11.81 -17.29 -21.87
N ILE A 413 -12.61 -18.16 -22.47
CA ILE A 413 -12.23 -18.95 -23.65
C ILE A 413 -12.24 -18.06 -24.89
N LEU A 414 -13.26 -17.21 -25.03
CA LEU A 414 -13.34 -16.23 -26.13
C LEU A 414 -12.15 -15.25 -26.10
N ALA A 415 -11.80 -14.73 -24.93
CA ALA A 415 -10.65 -13.85 -24.76
C ALA A 415 -9.33 -14.56 -25.11
N ALA A 416 -9.10 -15.79 -24.64
CA ALA A 416 -7.90 -16.55 -24.99
C ALA A 416 -7.82 -16.85 -26.50
N LYS A 417 -8.95 -17.16 -27.14
CA LYS A 417 -9.04 -17.36 -28.60
C LYS A 417 -8.68 -16.08 -29.36
N GLN A 418 -9.25 -14.95 -28.94
CA GLN A 418 -8.98 -13.64 -29.54
C GLN A 418 -7.50 -13.24 -29.36
N GLY A 419 -6.95 -13.40 -28.16
CA GLY A 419 -5.54 -13.11 -27.88
C GLY A 419 -4.60 -13.95 -28.75
N CYS A 420 -4.81 -15.27 -28.81
CA CYS A 420 -4.00 -16.14 -29.66
C CYS A 420 -4.14 -15.83 -31.15
N SER A 421 -5.32 -15.39 -31.62
CA SER A 421 -5.50 -14.97 -33.02
C SER A 421 -4.75 -13.68 -33.35
N THR A 422 -4.74 -12.72 -32.41
CA THR A 422 -4.07 -11.41 -32.54
C THR A 422 -2.54 -11.56 -32.60
N PHE A 423 -2.01 -12.66 -32.05
CA PHE A 423 -0.57 -12.96 -32.07
C PHE A 423 -0.12 -13.78 -33.29
N GLN A 424 -1.08 -14.35 -34.01
CA GLN A 424 -0.87 -15.13 -35.24
C GLN A 424 -1.05 -14.28 -36.51
N SER A 425 -1.81 -13.18 -36.43
CA SER A 425 -1.88 -12.10 -37.43
C SER A 425 -0.66 -11.20 -37.35
#